data_AF-A0A0K8VB01-F1
#
_entry.id   AF-A0A0K8VB01-F1
#
_cell.length_a   1.000
_cell.length_b   1.000
_cell.length_c   1.000
_cell.angle_alpha   90.00
_cell.angle_beta   90.00
_cell.angle_gamma   90.00
#
_symmetry.space_group_name_H-M   'P 1'
#
loop_
_entity.id
_entity.type
_entity.pdbx_description
1 polymer ?
#
loop_
_entity_poly.entity_id
_entity_poly.type
_entity_poly.pdbx_seq_one_letter_code
_entity_poly.pdbx_strand_id
1 'polypeptide(L)'
;RLEHVAEIKMLRYILFLSVHYLLWFPVENVCGETLDSSTIYDYNCDVQIDVVKTFIKELQDVRKREDIILAQISLIETKLQSVEEQLSVRKSVASSCLEAAAESFKTGVYNITLEKFSDTPFAVYCNEEVDYGGWLVIQRRVSDAVDFDRDWREYKSGFGVLDENYWIGLEKLHAFTSSCQHELYIEMQKYSGESYYARYSEFVVGSESEGYPLRILGTYAGTAGDSLEYYVGMKFTTRDQDNDLRSGKNCAVYFKGA
;
A
#
# COMPACT_ATOMS: atom_id res chain seq x y z
N ARG A 1 20.61 -24.85 25.00
CA ARG A 1 21.43 -26.03 25.38
C ARG A 1 21.95 -26.84 24.18
N LEU A 2 21.32 -26.74 23.00
CA LEU A 2 21.79 -27.41 21.76
C LEU A 2 22.82 -26.57 20.97
N GLU A 3 22.80 -25.24 21.07
CA GLU A 3 23.75 -24.36 20.36
C GLU A 3 25.18 -24.43 20.93
N HIS A 4 25.34 -24.56 22.24
CA HIS A 4 26.66 -24.70 22.88
C HIS A 4 27.40 -25.99 22.50
N VAL A 5 26.68 -27.03 22.06
CA VAL A 5 27.28 -28.32 21.66
C VAL A 5 27.81 -28.27 20.21
N ALA A 6 27.28 -27.37 19.37
CA ALA A 6 27.70 -27.20 17.98
C ALA A 6 29.03 -26.42 17.88
N GLU A 7 29.21 -25.35 18.66
CA GLU A 7 30.46 -24.58 18.67
C GLU A 7 31.67 -25.41 19.15
N ILE A 8 31.49 -26.25 20.17
CA ILE A 8 32.58 -27.09 20.71
C ILE A 8 33.02 -28.17 19.69
N LYS A 9 32.12 -28.64 18.82
CA LYS A 9 32.45 -29.59 17.76
C LYS A 9 33.18 -28.92 16.59
N MET A 10 32.80 -27.69 16.21
CA MET A 10 33.48 -26.90 15.19
C MET A 10 34.93 -26.54 15.58
N LEU A 11 35.15 -26.11 16.83
CA LEU A 11 36.50 -25.80 17.33
C LEU A 11 37.42 -27.03 17.36
N ARG A 12 36.91 -28.21 17.70
CA ARG A 12 37.70 -29.46 17.67
C ARG A 12 38.10 -29.86 16.25
N TYR A 13 37.25 -29.62 15.26
CA TYR A 13 37.52 -29.98 13.87
C TYR A 13 38.58 -29.07 13.24
N ILE A 14 38.54 -27.76 13.55
CA ILE A 14 39.56 -26.79 13.12
C ILE A 14 40.92 -27.13 13.76
N LEU A 15 40.94 -27.47 15.06
CA LEU A 15 42.18 -27.86 15.73
C LEU A 15 42.78 -29.14 15.12
N PHE A 16 41.95 -30.14 14.81
CA PHE A 16 42.40 -31.36 14.16
C PHE A 16 42.96 -31.10 12.76
N LEU A 17 42.31 -30.26 11.94
CA LEU A 17 42.81 -29.88 10.62
C LEU A 17 44.14 -29.12 10.71
N SER A 18 44.29 -28.21 11.68
CA SER A 18 45.55 -27.48 11.87
C SER A 18 46.70 -28.40 12.33
N VAL A 19 46.44 -29.35 13.22
CA VAL A 19 47.45 -30.33 13.67
C VAL A 19 47.81 -31.32 12.57
N HIS A 20 46.85 -31.74 11.73
CA HIS A 20 47.13 -32.61 10.58
C HIS A 20 47.94 -31.88 9.49
N TYR A 21 47.64 -30.60 9.25
CA TYR A 21 48.39 -29.78 8.28
C TYR A 21 49.83 -29.55 8.76
N LEU A 22 50.04 -29.40 10.07
CA LEU A 22 51.39 -29.30 10.68
C LEU A 22 52.17 -30.62 10.69
N LEU A 23 51.49 -31.77 10.71
CA LEU A 23 52.13 -33.10 10.77
C LEU A 23 52.36 -33.73 9.38
N TRP A 24 51.74 -33.22 8.31
CA TRP A 24 51.83 -33.79 6.95
C TRP A 24 52.66 -32.95 5.96
N PHE A 25 53.37 -31.91 6.40
CA PHE A 25 54.45 -31.36 5.57
C PHE A 25 55.71 -32.22 5.76
N PRO A 26 56.12 -33.03 4.77
CA PRO A 26 57.37 -33.77 4.85
C PRO A 26 58.49 -32.76 4.62
N VAL A 27 59.34 -32.56 5.62
CA VAL A 27 60.64 -31.93 5.42
C VAL A 27 61.50 -32.94 4.68
N GLU A 28 61.55 -32.85 3.34
CA GLU A 28 62.62 -33.46 2.56
C GLU A 28 63.92 -32.69 2.87
N ASN A 29 64.65 -33.16 3.87
CA ASN A 29 66.04 -32.81 4.09
C ASN A 29 66.90 -33.57 3.08
N VAL A 30 67.34 -32.89 2.02
CA VAL A 30 68.46 -33.35 1.19
C VAL A 30 69.68 -32.50 1.53
N CYS A 31 70.63 -33.09 2.27
CA CYS A 31 72.01 -32.62 2.34
C CYS A 31 72.92 -33.87 2.40
N GLY A 32 73.62 -34.13 1.30
CA GLY A 32 74.63 -35.19 1.20
C GLY A 32 75.97 -34.77 1.82
N GLU A 33 76.68 -35.75 2.37
CA GLU A 33 78.00 -35.61 2.99
C GLU A 33 79.11 -35.35 1.96
N THR A 34 80.08 -34.49 2.30
CA THR A 34 81.51 -34.82 2.26
C THR A 34 82.33 -33.97 3.25
N LEU A 35 83.18 -34.67 4.02
CA LEU A 35 84.32 -34.32 4.89
C LEU A 35 84.93 -32.89 4.87
N ASP A 36 85.08 -32.24 6.03
CA ASP A 36 86.31 -32.20 6.88
C ASP A 36 86.21 -31.10 7.98
N SER A 37 87.04 -31.25 9.00
CA SER A 37 87.23 -30.53 10.27
C SER A 37 86.96 -29.01 10.34
N SER A 38 86.26 -28.64 11.42
CA SER A 38 86.28 -27.35 12.13
C SER A 38 85.67 -26.12 11.44
N THR A 39 84.36 -25.92 11.60
CA THR A 39 83.74 -24.59 11.87
C THR A 39 82.32 -24.77 12.37
N ILE A 40 81.89 -23.89 13.28
CA ILE A 40 80.53 -23.81 13.83
C ILE A 40 79.55 -23.58 12.67
N TYR A 41 78.61 -24.52 12.44
CA TYR A 41 77.52 -24.32 11.48
C TYR A 41 76.29 -23.75 12.20
N ASP A 42 75.97 -22.51 11.84
CA ASP A 42 74.71 -21.86 12.13
C ASP A 42 73.63 -22.51 11.25
N TYR A 43 72.77 -23.34 11.83
CA TYR A 43 71.63 -23.95 11.14
C TYR A 43 70.49 -22.93 11.06
N ASN A 44 70.64 -21.91 10.21
CA ASN A 44 69.53 -21.04 9.88
C ASN A 44 68.78 -21.64 8.68
N CYS A 45 67.68 -22.35 8.96
CA CYS A 45 66.78 -22.89 7.94
C CYS A 45 65.93 -21.76 7.34
N ASP A 46 66.43 -21.13 6.28
CA ASP A 46 65.81 -19.97 5.63
C ASP A 46 64.64 -20.31 4.68
N VAL A 47 63.98 -21.45 4.88
CA VAL A 47 63.02 -22.02 3.89
C VAL A 47 61.54 -21.71 4.21
N GLN A 48 61.21 -21.12 5.34
CA GLN A 48 59.81 -20.85 5.72
C GLN A 48 59.40 -19.38 5.80
N ILE A 49 60.28 -18.45 5.40
CA ILE A 49 60.00 -17.03 5.52
C ILE A 49 59.18 -16.50 4.33
N ASP A 50 59.44 -16.96 3.10
CA ASP A 50 58.81 -16.37 1.90
C ASP A 50 57.37 -16.86 1.68
N VAL A 51 57.07 -18.13 1.98
CA VAL A 51 55.69 -18.65 1.95
C VAL A 51 54.84 -17.93 3.00
N VAL A 52 55.37 -17.76 4.22
CA VAL A 52 54.67 -17.07 5.31
C VAL A 52 54.48 -15.58 5.00
N LYS A 53 55.49 -14.89 4.44
CA LYS A 53 55.35 -13.50 3.96
C LYS A 53 54.26 -13.37 2.88
N THR A 54 54.16 -14.35 1.99
CA THR A 54 53.13 -14.36 0.93
C THR A 54 51.73 -14.50 1.53
N PHE A 55 51.54 -15.47 2.43
CA PHE A 55 50.27 -15.63 3.15
C PHE A 55 49.89 -14.41 3.99
N ILE A 56 50.85 -13.78 4.68
CA ILE A 56 50.60 -12.55 5.45
C ILE A 56 50.15 -11.41 4.53
N LYS A 57 50.77 -11.28 3.35
CA LYS A 57 50.39 -10.27 2.35
C LYS A 57 48.97 -10.52 1.83
N GLU A 58 48.63 -11.77 1.50
CA GLU A 58 47.28 -12.14 1.07
C GLU A 58 46.24 -11.88 2.17
N LEU A 59 46.55 -12.19 3.42
CA LEU A 59 45.70 -11.90 4.58
C LEU A 59 45.49 -10.39 4.79
N GLN A 60 46.53 -9.58 4.61
CA GLN A 60 46.42 -8.12 4.66
C GLN A 60 45.53 -7.59 3.53
N ASP A 61 45.63 -8.15 2.32
CA ASP A 61 44.77 -7.78 1.19
C ASP A 61 43.33 -8.22 1.40
N VAL A 62 43.08 -9.38 2.02
CA VAL A 62 41.74 -9.80 2.45
C VAL A 62 41.16 -8.83 3.47
N ARG A 63 41.94 -8.44 4.50
CA ARG A 63 41.49 -7.47 5.51
C ARG A 63 41.15 -6.11 4.90
N LYS A 64 41.95 -5.61 3.96
CA LYS A 64 41.63 -4.37 3.24
C LYS A 64 40.33 -4.48 2.44
N ARG A 65 40.06 -5.63 1.83
CA ARG A 65 38.78 -5.88 1.13
C ARG A 65 37.62 -5.91 2.11
N GLU A 66 37.79 -6.50 3.29
CA GLU A 66 36.79 -6.50 4.36
C GLU A 66 36.45 -5.06 4.80
N ASP A 67 37.45 -4.21 5.05
CA ASP A 67 37.23 -2.80 5.42
C ASP A 67 36.44 -2.04 4.34
N ILE A 68 36.76 -2.29 3.05
CA ILE A 68 36.03 -1.69 1.92
C ILE A 68 34.58 -2.17 1.87
N ILE A 69 34.35 -3.47 2.08
CA ILE A 69 32.99 -4.05 2.09
C ILE A 69 32.18 -3.48 3.26
N LEU A 70 32.77 -3.39 4.45
CA LEU A 70 32.12 -2.80 5.62
C LEU A 70 31.76 -1.33 5.39
N ALA A 71 32.64 -0.55 4.76
CA ALA A 71 32.35 0.83 4.38
C ALA A 71 31.20 0.92 3.36
N GLN A 72 31.17 0.03 2.37
CA GLN A 72 30.07 -0.02 1.39
C GLN A 72 28.73 -0.42 2.03
N ILE A 73 28.73 -1.39 2.94
CA ILE A 73 27.53 -1.80 3.69
C ILE A 73 26.99 -0.61 4.49
N SER A 74 27.85 0.09 5.23
CA SER A 74 27.42 1.25 6.03
C SER A 74 26.77 2.34 5.16
N LEU A 75 27.32 2.58 3.96
CA LEU A 75 26.77 3.53 3.00
C LEU A 75 25.42 3.07 2.43
N ILE A 76 25.27 1.78 2.18
CA ILE A 76 23.99 1.20 1.72
C ILE A 76 22.94 1.33 2.80
N GLU A 77 23.27 1.04 4.06
CA GLU A 77 22.37 1.20 5.21
C GLU A 77 21.90 2.66 5.35
N THR A 78 22.81 3.62 5.23
CA THR A 78 22.43 5.05 5.30
C THR A 78 21.53 5.46 4.14
N LYS A 79 21.82 4.96 2.92
CA LYS A 79 20.96 5.21 1.75
C LYS A 79 19.59 4.58 1.91
N LEU A 80 19.52 3.35 2.42
CA LEU A 80 18.27 2.65 2.69
C LEU A 80 17.40 3.46 3.65
N GLN A 81 17.99 3.93 4.75
CA GLN A 81 17.31 4.75 5.74
C GLN A 81 16.78 6.07 5.14
N SER A 82 17.55 6.72 4.28
CA SER A 82 17.10 7.93 3.57
C SER A 82 15.97 7.66 2.57
N VAL A 83 15.95 6.47 1.94
CA VAL A 83 14.88 6.06 1.02
C VAL A 83 13.61 5.71 1.79
N GLU A 84 13.72 5.04 2.94
CA GLU A 84 12.59 4.74 3.83
C GLU A 84 11.96 6.03 4.38
N GLU A 85 12.78 7.00 4.79
CA GLU A 85 12.28 8.30 5.26
C GLU A 85 11.58 9.07 4.13
N GLN A 86 12.15 9.06 2.91
CA GLN A 86 11.47 9.60 1.73
C GLN A 86 10.17 8.86 1.39
N LEU A 87 10.11 7.54 1.56
CA LEU A 87 8.87 6.76 1.38
C LEU A 87 7.82 7.08 2.45
N SER A 88 8.25 7.35 3.68
CA SER A 88 7.35 7.74 4.78
C SER A 88 6.72 9.11 4.54
N VAL A 89 7.49 10.05 3.97
CA VAL A 89 7.02 11.39 3.55
C VAL A 89 6.17 11.29 2.29
N ARG A 90 6.45 10.32 1.42
CA ARG A 90 5.68 10.03 0.19
C ARG A 90 4.58 8.99 0.40
N LYS A 91 4.22 8.63 1.64
CA LYS A 91 3.00 7.85 1.90
C LYS A 91 1.84 8.76 1.52
N SER A 92 1.52 8.77 0.23
CA SER A 92 0.60 9.67 -0.43
C SER A 92 -0.71 9.61 0.33
N VAL A 93 -1.23 10.77 0.71
CA VAL A 93 -2.55 10.83 1.33
C VAL A 93 -3.52 10.23 0.32
N ALA A 94 -4.15 9.13 0.70
CA ALA A 94 -5.03 8.40 -0.21
C ALA A 94 -6.11 9.33 -0.75
N SER A 95 -6.33 9.29 -2.05
CA SER A 95 -7.30 10.13 -2.75
C SER A 95 -8.61 9.40 -3.06
N SER A 96 -8.60 8.07 -2.93
CA SER A 96 -9.72 7.18 -3.25
C SER A 96 -9.77 6.00 -2.30
N CYS A 97 -10.91 5.30 -2.28
CA CYS A 97 -11.07 4.06 -1.53
C CYS A 97 -10.12 2.96 -2.01
N LEU A 98 -9.88 2.90 -3.33
CA LEU A 98 -8.92 1.95 -3.92
C LEU A 98 -7.51 2.13 -3.32
N GLU A 99 -7.07 3.37 -3.10
CA GLU A 99 -5.78 3.65 -2.47
C GLU A 99 -5.82 3.45 -0.95
N ALA A 100 -6.88 3.92 -0.28
CA ALA A 100 -6.98 3.90 1.17
C ALA A 100 -7.09 2.48 1.74
N ALA A 101 -7.81 1.60 1.04
CA ALA A 101 -8.03 0.23 1.47
C ALA A 101 -6.95 -0.75 0.96
N ALA A 102 -6.03 -0.32 0.08
CA ALA A 102 -5.07 -1.19 -0.63
C ALA A 102 -4.20 -2.07 0.27
N GLU A 103 -3.86 -1.64 1.49
CA GLU A 103 -3.07 -2.45 2.42
C GLU A 103 -3.93 -3.47 3.20
N SER A 104 -5.20 -3.16 3.40
CA SER A 104 -6.07 -3.91 4.32
C SER A 104 -7.07 -4.82 3.63
N PHE A 105 -7.51 -4.47 2.42
CA PHE A 105 -8.61 -5.12 1.68
C PHE A 105 -9.85 -5.34 2.54
N LYS A 106 -10.18 -4.36 3.39
CA LYS A 106 -11.31 -4.41 4.32
C LYS A 106 -12.30 -3.29 4.03
N THR A 107 -13.57 -3.63 4.10
CA THR A 107 -14.65 -2.65 4.15
C THR A 107 -14.58 -1.88 5.46
N GLY A 108 -14.79 -0.55 5.41
CA GLY A 108 -14.78 0.28 6.61
C GLY A 108 -14.68 1.77 6.33
N VAL A 109 -14.46 2.54 7.41
CA VAL A 109 -14.27 3.99 7.32
C VAL A 109 -12.79 4.32 7.15
N TYR A 110 -12.48 5.10 6.12
CA TYR A 110 -11.14 5.55 5.78
C TYR A 110 -11.08 7.06 5.62
N ASN A 111 -9.90 7.65 5.84
CA ASN A 111 -9.67 9.06 5.53
C ASN A 111 -9.05 9.20 4.15
N ILE A 112 -9.63 10.05 3.32
CA ILE A 112 -9.10 10.39 2.00
C ILE A 112 -9.02 11.91 1.82
N THR A 113 -8.18 12.36 0.89
CA THR A 113 -8.07 13.77 0.51
C THR A 113 -8.42 13.95 -0.95
N LEU A 114 -9.35 14.86 -1.22
CA LEU A 114 -9.76 15.22 -2.56
C LEU A 114 -9.37 16.67 -2.78
N GLU A 115 -8.23 16.91 -3.43
CA GLU A 115 -7.66 18.25 -3.61
C GLU A 115 -8.65 19.26 -4.25
N LYS A 116 -9.54 18.79 -5.13
CA LYS A 116 -10.59 19.64 -5.73
C LYS A 116 -11.67 20.10 -4.74
N PHE A 117 -11.77 19.46 -3.58
CA PHE A 117 -12.77 19.74 -2.55
C PHE A 117 -12.16 20.36 -1.29
N SER A 118 -11.10 19.75 -0.76
CA SER A 118 -10.40 20.23 0.43
C SER A 118 -8.99 19.67 0.51
N ASP A 119 -8.06 20.50 0.99
CA ASP A 119 -6.69 20.09 1.35
C ASP A 119 -6.65 19.29 2.66
N THR A 120 -7.76 19.22 3.41
CA THR A 120 -7.87 18.45 4.64
C THR A 120 -8.49 17.08 4.38
N PRO A 121 -7.92 15.98 4.91
CA PRO A 121 -8.54 14.68 4.83
C PRO A 121 -9.93 14.64 5.47
N PHE A 122 -10.83 13.85 4.90
CA PHE A 122 -12.17 13.59 5.44
C PHE A 122 -12.50 12.10 5.38
N ALA A 123 -13.39 11.68 6.28
CA ALA A 123 -13.80 10.29 6.40
C ALA A 123 -14.84 9.91 5.32
N VAL A 124 -14.68 8.72 4.77
CA VAL A 124 -15.60 8.07 3.81
C VAL A 124 -15.74 6.59 4.15
N TYR A 125 -16.81 5.95 3.65
CA TYR A 125 -16.97 4.52 3.78
C TYR A 125 -16.56 3.82 2.47
N CYS A 126 -15.58 2.93 2.57
CA CYS A 126 -15.07 2.13 1.47
C CYS A 126 -15.61 0.71 1.55
N ASN A 127 -16.10 0.19 0.43
CA ASN A 127 -16.60 -1.17 0.30
C ASN A 127 -15.64 -2.00 -0.56
N GLU A 128 -15.05 -3.03 0.05
CA GLU A 128 -14.10 -3.95 -0.58
C GLU A 128 -14.72 -5.31 -0.96
N GLU A 129 -16.00 -5.51 -0.68
CA GLU A 129 -16.70 -6.79 -0.89
C GLU A 129 -17.39 -6.86 -2.26
N VAL A 130 -17.73 -5.71 -2.83
CA VAL A 130 -18.43 -5.61 -4.13
C VAL A 130 -17.41 -5.48 -5.25
N ASP A 131 -17.59 -6.27 -6.33
CA ASP A 131 -16.89 -6.15 -7.61
C ASP A 131 -15.41 -5.73 -7.52
N TYR A 132 -14.59 -6.58 -6.91
CA TYR A 132 -13.14 -6.39 -6.74
C TYR A 132 -12.69 -5.24 -5.82
N GLY A 133 -13.62 -4.54 -5.17
CA GLY A 133 -13.34 -3.54 -4.14
C GLY A 133 -12.98 -2.15 -4.69
N GLY A 134 -12.54 -1.26 -3.79
CA GLY A 134 -12.24 0.14 -4.10
C GLY A 134 -13.45 1.06 -4.20
N TRP A 135 -14.64 0.62 -3.79
CA TRP A 135 -15.87 1.38 -3.94
C TRP A 135 -16.02 2.44 -2.86
N LEU A 136 -16.12 3.70 -3.28
CA LEU A 136 -16.62 4.78 -2.44
C LEU A 136 -18.14 4.67 -2.34
N VAL A 137 -18.65 4.40 -1.14
CA VAL A 137 -20.09 4.47 -0.90
C VAL A 137 -20.50 5.95 -0.89
N ILE A 138 -21.55 6.30 -1.64
CA ILE A 138 -22.06 7.69 -1.71
C ILE A 138 -23.41 7.85 -1.01
N GLN A 139 -24.15 6.74 -0.87
CA GLN A 139 -25.43 6.65 -0.20
C GLN A 139 -25.60 5.23 0.33
N ARG A 140 -26.10 5.08 1.56
CA ARG A 140 -26.48 3.77 2.10
C ARG A 140 -27.80 3.81 2.85
N ARG A 141 -28.70 2.84 2.58
CA ARG A 141 -29.93 2.55 3.33
C ARG A 141 -29.94 1.10 3.80
N VAL A 142 -29.86 0.89 5.10
CA VAL A 142 -29.94 -0.42 5.77
C VAL A 142 -31.00 -0.47 6.87
N SER A 143 -31.46 0.69 7.34
CA SER A 143 -32.56 0.82 8.31
C SER A 143 -33.27 2.17 8.15
N ASP A 144 -34.27 2.41 9.00
CA ASP A 144 -35.04 3.65 9.10
C ASP A 144 -34.45 4.67 10.10
N ALA A 145 -33.24 4.42 10.62
CA ALA A 145 -32.62 5.23 11.68
C ALA A 145 -32.26 6.66 11.26
N VAL A 146 -32.08 6.91 9.96
CA VAL A 146 -31.77 8.24 9.41
C VAL A 146 -32.90 8.68 8.49
N ASP A 147 -33.48 9.84 8.78
CA ASP A 147 -34.45 10.50 7.92
C ASP A 147 -33.75 11.09 6.67
N PHE A 148 -34.34 10.88 5.50
CA PHE A 148 -33.88 11.40 4.21
C PHE A 148 -34.82 12.50 3.66
N ASP A 149 -35.92 12.83 4.34
CA ASP A 149 -36.71 14.04 4.04
C ASP A 149 -35.98 15.27 4.61
N ARG A 150 -34.91 15.69 3.92
CA ARG A 150 -33.96 16.74 4.35
C ARG A 150 -34.00 17.97 3.47
N ASP A 151 -33.47 19.08 4.02
CA ASP A 151 -33.38 20.35 3.30
C ASP A 151 -32.21 20.36 2.28
N TRP A 152 -32.21 21.35 1.37
CA TRP A 152 -31.17 21.51 0.34
C TRP A 152 -29.76 21.55 0.94
N ARG A 153 -29.59 22.27 2.03
CA ARG A 153 -28.28 22.49 2.68
C ARG A 153 -27.75 21.19 3.28
N GLU A 154 -28.60 20.37 3.87
CA GLU A 154 -28.24 19.05 4.38
C GLU A 154 -27.83 18.10 3.24
N TYR A 155 -28.60 18.06 2.14
CA TYR A 155 -28.22 17.29 0.95
C TYR A 155 -26.93 17.79 0.31
N LYS A 156 -26.68 19.10 0.37
CA LYS A 156 -25.43 19.72 -0.08
C LYS A 156 -24.23 19.25 0.75
N SER A 157 -24.32 19.33 2.08
CA SER A 157 -23.20 19.00 2.99
C SER A 157 -22.99 17.50 3.19
N GLY A 158 -24.05 16.71 3.08
CA GLY A 158 -24.10 15.32 3.53
C GLY A 158 -24.65 15.20 4.95
N PHE A 159 -25.15 14.00 5.28
CA PHE A 159 -25.75 13.68 6.58
C PHE A 159 -25.73 12.17 6.84
N GLY A 160 -25.98 11.78 8.09
CA GLY A 160 -26.02 10.37 8.53
C GLY A 160 -24.70 9.89 9.12
N VAL A 161 -24.54 8.57 9.21
CA VAL A 161 -23.41 7.88 9.84
C VAL A 161 -22.78 6.92 8.83
N LEU A 162 -21.48 7.07 8.57
CA LEU A 162 -20.79 6.44 7.44
C LEU A 162 -20.91 4.91 7.39
N ASP A 163 -20.86 4.24 8.54
CA ASP A 163 -20.97 2.79 8.66
C ASP A 163 -22.43 2.30 8.84
N GLU A 164 -23.41 3.21 8.80
CA GLU A 164 -24.84 2.93 8.87
C GLU A 164 -25.59 3.50 7.64
N ASN A 165 -26.57 4.39 7.87
CA ASN A 165 -27.30 5.10 6.82
C ASN A 165 -26.72 6.50 6.63
N TYR A 166 -26.39 6.87 5.40
CA TYR A 166 -25.87 8.20 5.12
C TYR A 166 -26.00 8.64 3.67
N TRP A 167 -25.74 9.93 3.47
CA TRP A 167 -25.58 10.60 2.20
C TRP A 167 -24.27 11.40 2.21
N ILE A 168 -23.41 11.21 1.21
CA ILE A 168 -22.06 11.80 1.18
C ILE A 168 -22.05 13.34 1.06
N GLY A 169 -23.10 13.91 0.48
CA GLY A 169 -23.23 15.34 0.18
C GLY A 169 -22.96 15.66 -1.29
N LEU A 170 -23.78 16.53 -1.87
CA LEU A 170 -23.71 16.91 -3.30
C LEU A 170 -22.40 17.61 -3.65
N GLU A 171 -21.81 18.40 -2.75
CA GLU A 171 -20.52 19.05 -2.99
C GLU A 171 -19.39 18.03 -3.18
N LYS A 172 -19.31 17.03 -2.28
CA LYS A 172 -18.31 15.96 -2.40
C LYS A 172 -18.58 15.14 -3.65
N LEU A 173 -19.85 14.79 -3.89
CA LEU A 173 -20.25 13.98 -5.03
C LEU A 173 -19.90 14.64 -6.38
N HIS A 174 -20.17 15.93 -6.52
CA HIS A 174 -19.76 16.72 -7.67
C HIS A 174 -18.23 16.74 -7.81
N ALA A 175 -17.50 17.00 -6.73
CA ALA A 175 -16.04 17.06 -6.75
C ALA A 175 -15.41 15.72 -7.17
N PHE A 176 -15.90 14.58 -6.66
CA PHE A 176 -15.45 13.26 -7.09
C PHE A 176 -15.73 13.03 -8.57
N THR A 177 -17.00 13.12 -8.96
CA THR A 177 -17.45 12.73 -10.31
C THR A 177 -16.99 13.68 -11.42
N SER A 178 -16.53 14.89 -11.09
CA SER A 178 -15.92 15.83 -12.04
C SER A 178 -14.37 15.78 -12.05
N SER A 179 -13.76 15.00 -11.16
CA SER A 179 -12.30 14.86 -11.08
C SER A 179 -11.73 13.88 -12.10
N CYS A 180 -12.40 12.74 -12.27
CA CYS A 180 -12.11 11.72 -13.26
C CYS A 180 -13.38 10.95 -13.61
N GLN A 181 -13.27 10.02 -14.55
CA GLN A 181 -14.38 9.15 -14.93
C GLN A 181 -14.65 8.14 -13.82
N HIS A 182 -15.87 8.14 -13.30
CA HIS A 182 -16.35 7.17 -12.31
C HIS A 182 -17.49 6.36 -12.88
N GLU A 183 -17.55 5.09 -12.52
CA GLU A 183 -18.75 4.28 -12.68
C GLU A 183 -19.63 4.36 -11.44
N LEU A 184 -20.91 4.02 -11.61
CA LEU A 184 -21.89 3.93 -10.52
C LEU A 184 -22.38 2.49 -10.40
N TYR A 185 -22.36 1.98 -9.17
CA TYR A 185 -22.95 0.70 -8.81
C TYR A 185 -24.03 0.91 -7.75
N ILE A 186 -25.23 0.40 -8.03
CA ILE A 186 -26.38 0.46 -7.12
C ILE A 186 -26.75 -0.97 -6.78
N GLU A 187 -26.64 -1.33 -5.50
CA GLU A 187 -27.13 -2.59 -4.97
C GLU A 187 -28.44 -2.37 -4.21
N MET A 188 -29.40 -3.26 -4.41
CA MET A 188 -30.68 -3.26 -3.72
C MET A 188 -31.05 -4.67 -3.32
N GLN A 189 -31.64 -4.83 -2.13
CA GLN A 189 -32.12 -6.13 -1.66
C GLN A 189 -33.58 -6.01 -1.23
N LYS A 190 -34.41 -6.95 -1.70
CA LYS A 190 -35.78 -7.11 -1.21
C LYS A 190 -35.77 -7.64 0.22
N TYR A 191 -36.82 -7.36 0.98
CA TYR A 191 -37.03 -8.00 2.29
C TYR A 191 -37.04 -9.54 2.24
N SER A 192 -37.36 -10.14 1.10
CA SER A 192 -37.29 -11.59 0.87
C SER A 192 -35.86 -12.13 0.68
N GLY A 193 -34.84 -11.27 0.68
CA GLY A 193 -33.42 -11.61 0.52
C GLY A 193 -32.90 -11.63 -0.92
N GLU A 194 -33.76 -11.40 -1.92
CA GLU A 194 -33.35 -11.34 -3.32
C GLU A 194 -32.65 -10.00 -3.62
N SER A 195 -31.43 -10.07 -4.15
CA SER A 195 -30.62 -8.90 -4.48
C SER A 195 -30.63 -8.58 -5.98
N TYR A 196 -30.59 -7.30 -6.28
CA TYR A 196 -30.55 -6.72 -7.62
C TYR A 196 -29.45 -5.69 -7.69
N TYR A 197 -28.92 -5.47 -8.88
CA TYR A 197 -27.98 -4.38 -9.11
C TYR A 197 -28.23 -3.64 -10.42
N ALA A 198 -27.80 -2.40 -10.45
CA ALA A 198 -27.65 -1.57 -11.64
C ALA A 198 -26.24 -0.98 -11.65
N ARG A 199 -25.54 -1.11 -12.78
CA ARG A 199 -24.22 -0.55 -13.02
C ARG A 199 -24.27 0.38 -14.22
N TYR A 200 -23.62 1.53 -14.11
CA TYR A 200 -23.48 2.50 -15.19
C TYR A 200 -22.00 2.79 -15.40
N SER A 201 -21.52 2.69 -16.65
CA SER A 201 -20.10 2.86 -16.98
C SER A 201 -19.55 4.27 -16.71
N GLU A 202 -20.44 5.25 -16.57
CA GLU A 202 -20.12 6.66 -16.28
C GLU A 202 -21.18 7.25 -15.36
N PHE A 203 -20.77 8.16 -14.48
CA PHE A 203 -21.65 8.88 -13.59
C PHE A 203 -21.06 10.24 -13.24
N VAL A 204 -21.72 11.31 -13.67
CA VAL A 204 -21.28 12.69 -13.44
C VAL A 204 -22.41 13.55 -12.93
N VAL A 205 -22.18 14.22 -11.80
CA VAL A 205 -23.09 15.22 -11.23
C VAL A 205 -22.56 16.61 -11.52
N GLY A 206 -23.43 17.51 -12.00
CA GLY A 206 -23.08 18.91 -12.29
C GLY A 206 -22.85 19.75 -11.03
N SER A 207 -22.47 21.01 -11.22
CA SER A 207 -22.19 21.93 -10.11
C SER A 207 -23.46 22.45 -9.43
N GLU A 208 -23.32 23.06 -8.25
CA GLU A 208 -24.44 23.74 -7.57
C GLU A 208 -25.10 24.80 -8.45
N SER A 209 -24.28 25.55 -9.20
CA SER A 209 -24.76 26.64 -10.08
C SER A 209 -25.68 26.14 -11.20
N GLU A 210 -25.57 24.87 -11.56
CA GLU A 210 -26.42 24.18 -12.53
C GLU A 210 -27.61 23.46 -11.85
N GLY A 211 -27.63 23.39 -10.51
CA GLY A 211 -28.61 22.65 -9.71
C GLY A 211 -28.27 21.17 -9.52
N TYR A 212 -26.98 20.82 -9.50
CA TYR A 212 -26.47 19.44 -9.43
C TYR A 212 -27.17 18.44 -10.36
N PRO A 213 -27.29 18.72 -11.67
CA PRO A 213 -27.96 17.81 -12.57
C PRO A 213 -27.22 16.47 -12.68
N LEU A 214 -27.97 15.37 -12.87
CA LEU A 214 -27.39 14.11 -13.33
C LEU A 214 -26.92 14.29 -14.77
N ARG A 215 -25.66 14.66 -14.96
CA ARG A 215 -25.12 15.19 -16.22
C ARG A 215 -24.81 14.10 -17.22
N ILE A 216 -24.15 13.04 -16.74
CA ILE A 216 -23.73 11.90 -17.56
C ILE A 216 -24.10 10.65 -16.79
N LEU A 217 -24.72 9.72 -17.50
CA LEU A 217 -24.96 8.36 -17.05
C LEU A 217 -24.57 7.44 -18.21
N GLY A 218 -23.62 6.54 -17.95
CA GLY A 218 -23.06 5.67 -18.98
C GLY A 218 -23.96 4.51 -19.34
N THR A 219 -23.39 3.53 -20.05
CA THR A 219 -24.11 2.32 -20.46
C THR A 219 -24.58 1.53 -19.24
N TYR A 220 -25.87 1.20 -19.20
CA TYR A 220 -26.46 0.35 -18.18
C TYR A 220 -26.09 -1.12 -18.34
N ALA A 221 -25.83 -1.78 -17.22
CA ALA A 221 -25.80 -3.23 -17.08
C ALA A 221 -26.35 -3.63 -15.70
N GLY A 222 -27.22 -4.65 -15.63
CA GLY A 222 -27.70 -5.14 -14.35
C GLY A 222 -29.02 -5.89 -14.42
N THR A 223 -29.49 -6.31 -13.24
CA THR A 223 -30.72 -7.09 -13.06
C THR A 223 -31.89 -6.27 -12.53
N ALA A 224 -31.66 -5.04 -12.07
CA ALA A 224 -32.68 -4.18 -11.46
C ALA A 224 -33.65 -3.51 -12.46
N GLY A 225 -33.27 -3.43 -13.74
CA GLY A 225 -33.91 -2.60 -14.74
C GLY A 225 -33.40 -1.16 -14.69
N ASP A 226 -33.37 -0.48 -15.84
CA ASP A 226 -32.82 0.87 -15.95
C ASP A 226 -33.87 1.94 -15.62
N SER A 227 -33.99 2.25 -14.32
CA SER A 227 -34.91 3.30 -13.85
C SER A 227 -34.26 4.67 -13.71
N LEU A 228 -32.92 4.75 -13.75
CA LEU A 228 -32.18 6.00 -13.52
C LEU A 228 -31.98 6.80 -14.82
N GLU A 229 -31.96 6.15 -15.99
CA GLU A 229 -31.81 6.80 -17.31
C GLU A 229 -32.80 7.96 -17.51
N TYR A 230 -34.03 7.82 -17.04
CA TYR A 230 -35.06 8.85 -17.14
C TYR A 230 -34.65 10.18 -16.49
N TYR A 231 -33.79 10.15 -15.47
CA TYR A 231 -33.39 11.33 -14.69
C TYR A 231 -32.15 12.03 -15.25
N VAL A 232 -31.56 11.54 -16.34
CA VAL A 232 -30.43 12.21 -16.99
C VAL A 232 -30.85 13.62 -17.44
N GLY A 233 -30.04 14.60 -17.08
CA GLY A 233 -30.28 16.03 -17.29
C GLY A 233 -31.21 16.69 -16.27
N MET A 234 -31.89 15.92 -15.41
CA MET A 234 -32.73 16.49 -14.35
C MET A 234 -31.88 17.08 -13.23
N LYS A 235 -32.33 18.22 -12.69
CA LYS A 235 -31.72 18.89 -11.54
C LYS A 235 -32.15 18.24 -10.23
N PHE A 236 -31.27 18.31 -9.24
CA PHE A 236 -31.58 17.84 -7.90
C PHE A 236 -32.69 18.70 -7.27
N THR A 237 -33.65 18.10 -6.57
CA THR A 237 -34.79 18.80 -5.97
C THR A 237 -34.91 18.41 -4.52
N THR A 238 -35.29 19.34 -3.64
CA THR A 238 -35.55 19.04 -2.21
C THR A 238 -36.84 19.71 -1.79
N ARG A 239 -37.33 19.41 -0.58
CA ARG A 239 -38.60 19.95 -0.09
C ARG A 239 -38.66 21.49 -0.07
N ASP A 240 -37.51 22.13 0.14
CA ASP A 240 -37.36 23.58 0.23
C ASP A 240 -36.77 24.22 -1.03
N GLN A 241 -36.33 23.42 -2.01
CA GLN A 241 -35.85 23.90 -3.30
C GLN A 241 -36.37 23.04 -4.46
N ASP A 242 -37.41 23.55 -5.13
CA ASP A 242 -38.06 22.92 -6.27
C ASP A 242 -37.32 23.23 -7.58
N ASN A 243 -36.61 22.24 -8.12
CA ASN A 243 -35.95 22.34 -9.42
C ASN A 243 -36.48 21.31 -10.43
N ASP A 244 -37.59 20.65 -10.11
CA ASP A 244 -38.14 19.60 -10.96
C ASP A 244 -38.97 20.19 -12.12
N LEU A 245 -39.31 19.35 -13.10
CA LEU A 245 -40.01 19.81 -14.30
C LEU A 245 -41.54 19.88 -14.12
N ARG A 246 -42.06 19.54 -12.94
CA ARG A 246 -43.49 19.40 -12.69
C ARG A 246 -44.09 20.74 -12.27
N SER A 247 -44.90 21.30 -13.16
CA SER A 247 -45.59 22.57 -12.86
C SER A 247 -46.54 22.45 -11.67
N GLY A 248 -46.38 23.38 -10.71
CA GLY A 248 -47.28 23.58 -9.58
C GLY A 248 -47.22 22.52 -8.48
N LYS A 249 -46.21 21.64 -8.49
CA LYS A 249 -46.03 20.56 -7.50
C LYS A 249 -44.55 20.22 -7.33
N ASN A 250 -44.04 20.35 -6.11
CA ASN A 250 -42.69 19.88 -5.76
C ASN A 250 -42.71 18.37 -5.48
N CYS A 251 -42.07 17.57 -6.32
CA CYS A 251 -41.97 16.11 -6.20
C CYS A 251 -41.34 15.67 -4.88
N ALA A 252 -40.33 16.37 -4.37
CA ALA A 252 -39.67 16.05 -3.10
C ALA A 252 -40.65 16.10 -1.92
N VAL A 253 -41.60 17.05 -1.91
CA VAL A 253 -42.62 17.15 -0.85
C VAL A 253 -43.57 15.94 -0.85
N TYR A 254 -43.93 15.44 -2.04
CA TYR A 254 -44.84 14.31 -2.20
C TYR A 254 -44.18 12.95 -1.95
N PHE A 255 -42.96 12.76 -2.46
CA PHE A 255 -42.26 11.47 -2.41
C PHE A 255 -41.32 11.33 -1.20
N LYS A 256 -41.19 12.37 -0.36
CA LYS A 256 -40.47 12.32 0.92
C LYS A 256 -39.00 11.94 0.75
N GLY A 257 -38.34 12.66 -0.14
CA GLY A 257 -36.94 12.51 -0.50
C GLY A 257 -36.50 13.68 -1.37
N ALA A 258 -35.47 13.46 -2.18
CA ALA A 258 -34.87 14.45 -3.06
C ALA A 258 -34.61 13.88 -4.45
#